data_AF-A0A935NJY5-F1
#
_entry.id   AF-A0A935NJY5-F1
#
_cell.length_a   1.000
_cell.length_b   1.000
_cell.length_c   1.000
_cell.angle_alpha   90.00
_cell.angle_beta   90.00
_cell.angle_gamma   90.00
#
_symmetry.space_group_name_H-M   'P 1'
#
loop_
_entity.id
_entity.type
_entity.pdbx_description
1 polymer ?
#
loop_
_entity_poly.entity_id
_entity_poly.type
_entity_poly.pdbx_seq_one_letter_code
_entity_poly.pdbx_strand_id
1 'polypeptide(L)'
;MKNLYFLFLLLTSSVLAFAQGPGKKVTFQLDLSNEQAADVVSVAGNFQKAAGFENDWAPGITVLKDDNCDFIYEITVELPPGAYEYKYINGDAWGEDEAVPTDCATGGNRTFQVASLADVTLGPDCFAGCGVCMSTMPVTVPVTLRCDLSLQTPAAKVSVAGGFQKAAGFPNDWEPGAVLMTDDDGDKIYEVNLELPPMSCFEYKFINGDAWGADEGVPGECASNGNRLMRISNKGLDMSPVCFGTCAACPTNIDTINVTFQVDMTNAKDVSLVSVAGSFQAAAGYPGNWQPGQTIMTDDDGDKIYTITVKLPEGTYAYKFINGDAWGKDEAVPSACSVSNNREVVVKGPNDMVIPVVCFATCEPVCPEILPAVDVTFSVDILNSDEIYNTSGLFVAGAFTDPAWQKNIIQMTDGDGDGVYSATVKVVPGEYQYKYYNGTNGDPGSDEFAEIYKDTPKDCLVENGLGGYNRLLNIVGAKDPVSVPTYIYDKCALSTVGINNAPAFMQFSLLPNPSFDLTVLSFNNYNAANYIVSVSNLLGQTVQIHQTTGKQVSIDTAHLPNGLYLVTLTNTQGQQVSSKLIVN
;
A
#
# COMPACT_ATOMS: atom_id res chain seq x y z
N MET A 1 -71.34 -67.91 48.72
CA MET A 1 -70.65 -69.12 49.22
C MET A 1 -69.16 -68.86 49.24
N LYS A 2 -68.57 -68.95 50.44
CA LYS A 2 -67.16 -69.25 50.81
C LYS A 2 -66.01 -68.36 50.28
N ASN A 3 -65.44 -67.64 51.25
CA ASN A 3 -64.08 -67.10 51.40
C ASN A 3 -62.97 -68.10 50.99
N LEU A 4 -61.80 -67.60 50.53
CA LEU A 4 -60.55 -67.46 51.32
C LEU A 4 -59.27 -67.41 50.42
N TYR A 5 -58.49 -66.35 50.63
CA TYR A 5 -57.05 -66.07 50.46
C TYR A 5 -55.98 -67.12 50.04
N PHE A 6 -54.90 -66.53 49.46
CA PHE A 6 -53.45 -66.82 49.55
C PHE A 6 -52.86 -67.98 48.69
N LEU A 7 -51.90 -67.67 47.80
CA LEU A 7 -50.45 -67.84 48.07
C LEU A 7 -49.61 -67.53 46.79
N PHE A 8 -48.70 -66.58 46.93
CA PHE A 8 -47.63 -66.24 45.98
C PHE A 8 -46.56 -67.35 46.06
N LEU A 9 -46.21 -68.00 44.95
CA LEU A 9 -45.04 -68.88 44.87
C LEU A 9 -44.20 -68.49 43.64
N LEU A 10 -43.17 -67.69 43.90
CA LEU A 10 -42.08 -67.40 42.96
C LEU A 10 -41.27 -68.69 42.74
N LEU A 11 -41.43 -69.31 41.58
CA LEU A 11 -40.49 -70.30 41.07
C LEU A 11 -39.53 -69.60 40.10
N THR A 12 -38.33 -69.30 40.61
CA THR A 12 -37.20 -68.85 39.80
C THR A 12 -36.71 -70.01 38.93
N SER A 13 -37.04 -70.01 37.65
CA SER A 13 -36.27 -70.77 36.65
C SER A 13 -35.06 -69.93 36.26
N SER A 14 -33.93 -70.22 36.89
CA SER A 14 -32.62 -69.75 36.47
C SER A 14 -32.32 -70.31 35.07
N VAL A 15 -32.53 -69.51 34.02
CA VAL A 15 -31.80 -69.68 32.77
C VAL A 15 -30.41 -69.11 33.05
N LEU A 16 -29.45 -70.03 33.15
CA LEU A 16 -28.03 -69.74 33.23
C LEU A 16 -27.64 -68.85 32.04
N ALA A 17 -27.52 -67.55 32.28
CA ALA A 17 -26.62 -66.74 31.47
C ALA A 17 -25.21 -67.24 31.81
N PHE A 18 -24.57 -67.92 30.87
CA PHE A 18 -23.13 -68.08 30.92
C PHE A 18 -22.53 -66.67 30.90
N ALA A 19 -22.16 -66.16 32.07
CA ALA A 19 -21.27 -65.02 32.15
C ALA A 19 -19.95 -65.47 31.52
N GLN A 20 -19.71 -65.10 30.26
CA GLN A 20 -18.36 -65.16 29.70
C GLN A 20 -17.49 -64.27 30.59
N GLY A 21 -16.39 -64.82 31.11
CA GLY A 21 -15.45 -64.06 31.91
C GLY A 21 -14.94 -62.83 31.13
N PRO A 22 -14.32 -61.84 31.81
CA PRO A 22 -13.78 -60.67 31.11
C PRO A 22 -12.86 -61.14 29.98
N GLY A 23 -13.03 -60.55 28.79
CA GLY A 23 -12.20 -60.81 27.62
C GLY A 23 -10.72 -60.65 27.93
N LYS A 24 -9.86 -61.32 27.17
CA LYS A 24 -8.40 -61.21 27.28
C LYS A 24 -7.89 -60.18 26.30
N LYS A 25 -6.89 -59.40 26.71
CA LYS A 25 -6.26 -58.44 25.80
C LYS A 25 -5.42 -59.20 24.80
N VAL A 26 -5.69 -58.98 23.54
CA VAL A 26 -4.94 -59.52 22.41
C VAL A 26 -4.35 -58.34 21.65
N THR A 27 -3.02 -58.25 21.65
CA THR A 27 -2.28 -57.24 20.92
C THR A 27 -1.79 -57.84 19.60
N PHE A 28 -2.21 -57.29 18.48
CA PHE A 28 -1.69 -57.62 17.16
C PHE A 28 -0.51 -56.69 16.85
N GLN A 29 0.62 -57.22 16.39
CA GLN A 29 1.77 -56.42 15.96
C GLN A 29 2.20 -56.78 14.54
N LEU A 30 2.23 -55.79 13.66
CA LEU A 30 2.62 -55.91 12.26
C LEU A 30 3.88 -55.08 12.00
N ASP A 31 4.92 -55.74 11.50
CA ASP A 31 6.16 -55.12 11.06
C ASP A 31 6.02 -54.72 9.58
N LEU A 32 6.01 -53.41 9.33
CA LEU A 32 6.01 -52.82 7.99
C LEU A 32 7.36 -52.19 7.62
N SER A 33 8.44 -52.54 8.33
CA SER A 33 9.75 -51.91 8.10
C SER A 33 10.28 -52.05 6.67
N ASN A 34 9.89 -53.11 5.95
CA ASN A 34 10.27 -53.36 4.56
C ASN A 34 9.31 -52.76 3.51
N GLU A 35 8.15 -52.27 3.93
CA GLU A 35 7.08 -51.82 3.04
C GLU A 35 6.74 -50.35 3.29
N GLN A 36 6.18 -49.67 2.29
CA GLN A 36 5.58 -48.37 2.53
C GLN A 36 4.20 -48.61 3.16
N ALA A 37 4.00 -48.13 4.39
CA ALA A 37 2.70 -48.19 5.03
C ALA A 37 1.68 -47.32 4.27
N ALA A 38 0.48 -47.85 4.06
CA ALA A 38 -0.67 -47.09 3.58
C ALA A 38 -1.20 -46.14 4.67
N ASP A 39 -2.08 -45.22 4.28
CA ASP A 39 -2.71 -44.26 5.20
C ASP A 39 -3.48 -44.96 6.35
N VAL A 40 -3.99 -46.16 6.07
CA VAL A 40 -4.63 -47.04 7.04
C VAL A 40 -3.91 -48.39 7.02
N VAL A 41 -3.56 -48.89 8.20
CA VAL A 41 -3.06 -50.26 8.38
C VAL A 41 -4.07 -50.97 9.26
N SER A 42 -4.60 -52.11 8.83
CA SER A 42 -5.68 -52.80 9.54
C SER A 42 -5.46 -54.31 9.65
N VAL A 43 -6.19 -54.94 10.57
CA VAL A 43 -6.22 -56.41 10.73
C VAL A 43 -7.65 -56.90 10.69
N ALA A 44 -8.00 -57.78 9.75
CA ALA A 44 -9.35 -58.32 9.63
C ALA A 44 -9.36 -59.81 9.93
N GLY A 45 -10.44 -60.30 10.53
CA GLY A 45 -10.54 -61.70 10.93
C GLY A 45 -11.87 -62.07 11.56
N ASN A 46 -12.04 -63.34 11.91
CA ASN A 46 -13.24 -63.86 12.58
C ASN A 46 -13.33 -63.47 14.07
N PHE A 47 -12.42 -62.62 14.55
CA PHE A 47 -12.38 -62.13 15.91
C PHE A 47 -13.14 -60.80 16.07
N GLN A 48 -13.36 -60.05 14.99
CA GLN A 48 -13.79 -58.65 15.07
C GLN A 48 -15.17 -58.52 15.74
N LYS A 49 -16.13 -59.39 15.41
CA LYS A 49 -17.44 -59.39 16.08
C LYS A 49 -17.33 -59.75 17.55
N ALA A 50 -16.44 -60.68 17.90
CA ALA A 50 -16.18 -61.05 19.28
C ALA A 50 -15.48 -59.91 20.07
N ALA A 51 -14.70 -59.07 19.39
CA ALA A 51 -14.11 -57.84 19.93
C ALA A 51 -15.07 -56.64 19.97
N GLY A 52 -16.35 -56.83 19.57
CA GLY A 52 -17.38 -55.78 19.64
C GLY A 52 -17.54 -54.94 18.37
N PHE A 53 -16.90 -55.30 17.25
CA PHE A 53 -17.11 -54.67 15.95
C PHE A 53 -18.35 -55.25 15.24
N GLU A 54 -18.84 -54.56 14.22
CA GLU A 54 -20.12 -54.88 13.56
C GLU A 54 -20.08 -56.22 12.81
N ASN A 55 -18.99 -56.46 12.05
CA ASN A 55 -18.82 -57.63 11.20
C ASN A 55 -17.43 -58.26 11.38
N ASP A 56 -17.37 -59.56 11.16
CA ASP A 56 -16.11 -60.28 10.97
C ASP A 56 -15.57 -60.06 9.55
N TRP A 57 -14.26 -60.20 9.37
CA TRP A 57 -13.58 -60.06 8.08
C TRP A 57 -13.86 -58.71 7.38
N ALA A 58 -13.80 -57.63 8.15
CA ALA A 58 -14.02 -56.27 7.68
C ALA A 58 -12.70 -55.46 7.71
N PRO A 59 -12.01 -55.29 6.57
CA PRO A 59 -10.85 -54.40 6.45
C PRO A 59 -11.16 -52.95 6.87
N GLY A 60 -10.14 -52.20 7.30
CA GLY A 60 -10.26 -50.79 7.67
C GLY A 60 -10.91 -50.50 9.03
N ILE A 61 -11.55 -51.48 9.67
CA ILE A 61 -12.26 -51.27 10.95
C ILE A 61 -11.32 -51.33 12.16
N THR A 62 -10.46 -52.35 12.20
CA THR A 62 -9.52 -52.62 13.30
C THR A 62 -8.15 -52.10 12.90
N VAL A 63 -7.95 -50.80 13.12
CA VAL A 63 -6.78 -50.03 12.66
C VAL A 63 -5.62 -50.15 13.64
N LEU A 64 -4.47 -50.58 13.15
CA LEU A 64 -3.21 -50.61 13.89
C LEU A 64 -2.53 -49.25 13.81
N LYS A 65 -1.77 -48.91 14.85
CA LYS A 65 -1.06 -47.63 14.95
C LYS A 65 0.41 -47.84 15.23
N ASP A 66 1.22 -46.96 14.66
CA ASP A 66 2.66 -46.83 14.92
C ASP A 66 2.90 -45.50 15.65
N ASP A 67 2.53 -45.49 16.93
CA ASP A 67 2.57 -44.28 17.77
C ASP A 67 4.00 -43.92 18.20
N ASN A 68 4.92 -44.89 18.20
CA ASN A 68 6.33 -44.73 18.60
C ASN A 68 7.30 -44.67 17.40
N CYS A 69 6.80 -44.76 16.17
CA CYS A 69 7.57 -44.62 14.94
C CYS A 69 8.64 -45.70 14.71
N ASP A 70 8.42 -46.89 15.28
CA ASP A 70 9.30 -48.05 15.08
C ASP A 70 8.80 -48.97 13.96
N PHE A 71 7.85 -48.51 13.14
CA PHE A 71 7.23 -49.27 12.04
C PHE A 71 6.61 -50.61 12.48
N ILE A 72 6.42 -50.84 13.78
CA ILE A 72 5.63 -51.91 14.34
C ILE A 72 4.26 -51.33 14.65
N TYR A 73 3.33 -51.60 13.75
CA TYR A 73 1.94 -51.20 13.89
C TYR A 73 1.27 -52.12 14.89
N GLU A 74 0.52 -51.58 15.84
CA GLU A 74 -0.17 -52.38 16.84
C GLU A 74 -1.60 -51.93 17.18
N ILE A 75 -2.42 -52.91 17.56
CA ILE A 75 -3.75 -52.69 18.15
C ILE A 75 -4.01 -53.72 19.23
N THR A 76 -4.65 -53.31 20.33
CA THR A 76 -5.11 -54.22 21.37
C THR A 76 -6.64 -54.30 21.40
N VAL A 77 -7.19 -55.51 21.35
CA VAL A 77 -8.63 -55.79 21.45
C VAL A 77 -8.90 -56.78 22.60
N GLU A 78 -10.14 -56.82 23.09
CA GLU A 78 -10.55 -57.81 24.09
C GLU A 78 -11.31 -58.97 23.43
N LEU A 79 -10.84 -60.19 23.62
CA LEU A 79 -11.42 -61.39 23.00
C LEU A 79 -11.75 -62.49 24.02
N PRO A 80 -12.87 -63.20 23.87
CA PRO A 80 -13.13 -64.39 24.66
C PRO A 80 -12.21 -65.56 24.23
N PRO A 81 -12.00 -66.56 25.10
CA PRO A 81 -11.24 -67.76 24.73
C PRO A 81 -11.81 -68.43 23.48
N GLY A 82 -10.95 -68.74 22.51
CA GLY A 82 -11.37 -69.24 21.22
C GLY A 82 -10.24 -69.37 20.21
N ALA A 83 -10.56 -70.02 19.10
CA ALA A 83 -9.71 -70.16 17.92
C ALA A 83 -10.07 -69.07 16.92
N TYR A 84 -9.09 -68.26 16.51
CA TYR A 84 -9.32 -67.14 15.61
C TYR A 84 -8.37 -67.18 14.41
N GLU A 85 -8.85 -66.67 13.29
CA GLU A 85 -8.10 -66.47 12.05
C GLU A 85 -8.13 -64.99 11.68
N TYR A 86 -7.03 -64.52 11.09
CA TYR A 86 -6.89 -63.13 10.68
C TYR A 86 -5.92 -62.96 9.51
N LYS A 87 -5.93 -61.76 8.93
CA LYS A 87 -4.94 -61.23 7.99
C LYS A 87 -4.65 -59.77 8.30
N TYR A 88 -3.41 -59.36 8.10
CA TYR A 88 -3.05 -57.95 8.01
C TYR A 88 -3.38 -57.39 6.63
N ILE A 89 -3.75 -56.11 6.60
CA ILE A 89 -4.07 -55.34 5.41
C ILE A 89 -3.27 -54.04 5.48
N ASN A 90 -2.41 -53.82 4.49
CA ASN A 90 -1.70 -52.55 4.34
C ASN A 90 -2.59 -51.59 3.56
N GLY A 91 -3.71 -51.23 4.18
CA GLY A 91 -4.82 -50.47 3.60
C GLY A 91 -6.15 -50.72 4.32
N ASP A 92 -7.26 -50.38 3.65
CA ASP A 92 -8.62 -50.47 4.18
C ASP A 92 -9.57 -51.36 3.36
N ALA A 93 -9.05 -52.07 2.34
CA ALA A 93 -9.86 -52.92 1.46
C ALA A 93 -9.21 -54.30 1.15
N TRP A 94 -10.03 -55.25 0.70
CA TRP A 94 -9.55 -56.53 0.18
C TRP A 94 -8.81 -56.35 -1.15
N GLY A 95 -7.70 -57.08 -1.34
CA GLY A 95 -6.72 -56.84 -2.41
C GLY A 95 -5.47 -56.10 -1.94
N GLU A 96 -5.53 -55.47 -0.77
CA GLU A 96 -4.39 -54.90 -0.03
C GLU A 96 -3.99 -55.81 1.16
N ASP A 97 -4.65 -56.96 1.28
CA ASP A 97 -4.36 -57.97 2.28
C ASP A 97 -3.11 -58.77 1.94
N GLU A 98 -2.43 -59.22 2.99
CA GLU A 98 -1.23 -60.01 2.82
C GLU A 98 -1.51 -61.40 2.18
N ALA A 99 -0.51 -61.87 1.44
CA ALA A 99 -0.40 -63.26 1.07
C ALA A 99 0.41 -64.01 2.15
N VAL A 100 -0.28 -64.54 3.17
CA VAL A 100 0.37 -65.26 4.28
C VAL A 100 1.11 -66.49 3.73
N PRO A 101 2.43 -66.63 3.96
CA PRO A 101 3.18 -67.79 3.49
C PRO A 101 2.65 -69.09 4.10
N THR A 102 2.71 -70.19 3.33
CA THR A 102 2.21 -71.51 3.75
C THR A 102 2.82 -72.02 5.05
N ASP A 103 4.02 -71.56 5.39
CA ASP A 103 4.76 -71.98 6.59
C ASP A 103 4.16 -71.41 7.89
N CYS A 104 3.36 -70.34 7.80
CA CYS A 104 2.65 -69.73 8.93
C CYS A 104 1.15 -69.50 8.66
N ALA A 105 0.63 -70.05 7.55
CA ALA A 105 -0.79 -69.96 7.19
C ALA A 105 -1.53 -71.27 7.49
N THR A 106 -2.76 -71.15 7.98
CA THR A 106 -3.77 -72.22 7.90
C THR A 106 -4.87 -71.74 6.96
N GLY A 107 -5.10 -72.47 5.86
CA GLY A 107 -6.13 -72.08 4.88
C GLY A 107 -5.88 -70.72 4.19
N GLY A 108 -4.64 -70.21 4.21
CA GLY A 108 -4.28 -68.89 3.67
C GLY A 108 -4.39 -67.73 4.68
N ASN A 109 -4.76 -68.02 5.93
CA ASN A 109 -4.91 -67.04 7.01
C ASN A 109 -3.90 -67.29 8.14
N ARG A 110 -3.56 -66.25 8.89
CA ARG A 110 -2.86 -66.39 10.19
C ARG A 110 -3.85 -66.90 11.22
N THR A 111 -3.37 -67.66 12.21
CA THR A 111 -4.23 -68.24 13.24
C THR A 111 -3.64 -68.07 14.63
N PHE A 112 -4.50 -67.84 15.63
CA PHE A 112 -4.08 -67.82 17.04
C PHE A 112 -5.15 -68.44 17.94
N GLN A 113 -4.74 -68.77 19.17
CA GLN A 113 -5.61 -69.32 20.20
C GLN A 113 -5.59 -68.42 21.43
N VAL A 114 -6.76 -67.97 21.86
CA VAL A 114 -6.90 -67.26 23.14
C VAL A 114 -7.14 -68.30 24.24
N ALA A 115 -6.11 -68.57 25.05
CA ALA A 115 -6.22 -69.45 26.21
C ALA A 115 -6.97 -68.77 27.37
N SER A 116 -7.53 -69.56 28.30
CA SER A 116 -8.43 -69.05 29.35
C SER A 116 -7.76 -68.18 30.43
N LEU A 117 -6.43 -68.05 30.48
CA LEU A 117 -5.72 -67.53 31.66
C LEU A 117 -4.75 -66.35 31.43
N ALA A 118 -4.49 -65.86 30.20
CA ALA A 118 -3.53 -64.76 29.99
C ALA A 118 -3.87 -63.86 28.78
N ASP A 119 -3.39 -62.61 28.83
CA ASP A 119 -3.30 -61.70 27.69
C ASP A 119 -2.26 -62.23 26.69
N VAL A 120 -2.43 -61.91 25.40
CA VAL A 120 -1.62 -62.45 24.31
C VAL A 120 -1.09 -61.31 23.44
N THR A 121 0.20 -61.31 23.13
CA THR A 121 0.79 -60.46 22.09
C THR A 121 1.18 -61.34 20.91
N LEU A 122 0.68 -61.01 19.72
CA LEU A 122 0.93 -61.67 18.45
C LEU A 122 1.95 -60.85 17.66
N GLY A 123 2.93 -61.51 17.03
CA GLY A 123 3.96 -60.83 16.24
C GLY A 123 5.17 -60.36 17.07
N PRO A 124 5.96 -59.38 16.55
CA PRO A 124 5.74 -58.66 15.30
C PRO A 124 5.86 -59.56 14.06
N ASP A 125 4.81 -59.55 13.25
CA ASP A 125 4.72 -60.31 12.01
C ASP A 125 5.05 -59.41 10.82
N CYS A 126 5.97 -59.85 9.96
CA CYS A 126 6.28 -59.19 8.71
C CYS A 126 5.11 -59.34 7.74
N PHE A 127 4.74 -58.26 7.07
CA PHE A 127 3.69 -58.29 6.06
C PHE A 127 4.05 -59.29 4.95
N ALA A 128 3.16 -60.25 4.68
CA ALA A 128 3.39 -61.38 3.77
C ALA A 128 4.63 -62.26 4.10
N GLY A 129 5.10 -62.22 5.35
CA GLY A 129 6.22 -63.00 5.86
C GLY A 129 5.87 -63.75 7.16
N CYS A 130 6.75 -64.65 7.59
CA CYS A 130 6.63 -65.33 8.88
C CYS A 130 7.67 -64.73 9.86
N GLY A 131 7.22 -64.21 11.01
CA GLY A 131 8.09 -63.53 11.98
C GLY A 131 8.51 -62.13 11.53
N VAL A 132 9.55 -61.55 12.14
CA VAL A 132 9.99 -60.16 11.89
C VAL A 132 10.59 -59.94 10.49
N CYS A 133 10.44 -58.74 9.93
CA CYS A 133 10.89 -58.43 8.57
C CYS A 133 12.42 -58.44 8.42
N MET A 134 13.14 -58.11 9.49
CA MET A 134 14.60 -58.14 9.53
C MET A 134 15.10 -58.72 10.84
N SER A 135 16.13 -59.57 10.76
CA SER A 135 16.83 -60.12 11.93
C SER A 135 18.05 -59.30 12.36
N THR A 136 18.51 -58.37 11.51
CA THR A 136 19.63 -57.46 11.77
C THR A 136 19.36 -56.10 11.15
N MET A 137 19.46 -55.01 11.92
CA MET A 137 19.23 -53.65 11.44
C MET A 137 20.54 -52.88 11.21
N PRO A 138 20.62 -52.03 10.16
CA PRO A 138 21.74 -51.13 9.97
C PRO A 138 21.76 -50.05 11.07
N VAL A 139 22.95 -49.49 11.34
CA VAL A 139 23.11 -48.44 12.35
C VAL A 139 22.60 -47.09 11.84
N THR A 140 22.84 -46.80 10.56
CA THR A 140 22.30 -45.65 9.84
C THR A 140 21.81 -46.06 8.45
N VAL A 141 20.94 -45.24 7.89
CA VAL A 141 20.42 -45.34 6.53
C VAL A 141 20.45 -43.97 5.85
N PRO A 142 20.54 -43.91 4.51
CA PRO A 142 20.57 -42.64 3.79
C PRO A 142 19.20 -41.94 3.84
N VAL A 143 19.23 -40.64 4.06
CA VAL A 143 18.06 -39.76 4.05
C VAL A 143 18.32 -38.56 3.17
N THR A 144 17.50 -38.37 2.13
CA THR A 144 17.54 -37.21 1.25
C THR A 144 16.30 -36.36 1.47
N LEU A 145 16.52 -35.09 1.85
CA LEU A 145 15.47 -34.08 1.99
C LEU A 145 15.59 -33.07 0.86
N ARG A 146 14.44 -32.70 0.27
CA ARG A 146 14.36 -31.76 -0.86
C ARG A 146 13.32 -30.67 -0.60
N CYS A 147 13.70 -29.41 -0.75
CA CYS A 147 12.80 -28.27 -0.62
C CYS A 147 12.85 -27.41 -1.88
N ASP A 148 11.69 -27.22 -2.50
CA ASP A 148 11.53 -26.37 -3.68
C ASP A 148 11.26 -24.93 -3.24
N LEU A 149 12.18 -24.04 -3.61
CA LEU A 149 12.13 -22.60 -3.37
C LEU A 149 11.82 -21.80 -4.64
N SER A 150 11.28 -22.43 -5.69
CA SER A 150 10.96 -21.78 -6.97
C SER A 150 10.01 -20.59 -6.85
N LEU A 151 9.15 -20.59 -5.83
CA LEU A 151 8.20 -19.50 -5.53
C LEU A 151 8.74 -18.48 -4.53
N GLN A 152 9.95 -18.69 -4.02
CA GLN A 152 10.61 -17.82 -3.07
C GLN A 152 11.76 -17.08 -3.76
N THR A 153 12.27 -16.04 -3.09
CA THR A 153 13.62 -15.55 -3.38
C THR A 153 14.56 -16.27 -2.41
N PRO A 154 15.42 -17.20 -2.89
CA PRO A 154 16.32 -17.93 -2.00
C PRO A 154 17.31 -16.99 -1.31
N ALA A 155 17.51 -17.21 -0.01
CA ALA A 155 18.56 -16.53 0.74
C ALA A 155 19.94 -17.07 0.33
N ALA A 156 21.00 -16.39 0.78
CA ALA A 156 22.38 -16.81 0.51
C ALA A 156 22.71 -18.21 1.07
N LYS A 157 21.94 -18.67 2.06
CA LYS A 157 21.98 -20.03 2.60
C LYS A 157 20.55 -20.55 2.73
N VAL A 158 20.38 -21.84 2.50
CA VAL A 158 19.16 -22.58 2.80
C VAL A 158 19.56 -23.69 3.76
N SER A 159 18.76 -23.92 4.79
CA SER A 159 19.06 -24.91 5.81
C SER A 159 17.82 -25.67 6.25
N VAL A 160 18.04 -26.80 6.91
CA VAL A 160 17.00 -27.59 7.56
C VAL A 160 17.37 -27.79 9.03
N ALA A 161 16.41 -27.59 9.92
CA ALA A 161 16.59 -27.79 11.35
C ALA A 161 15.51 -28.73 11.89
N GLY A 162 15.85 -29.56 12.88
CA GLY A 162 14.92 -30.53 13.43
C GLY A 162 15.53 -31.40 14.52
N GLY A 163 14.71 -32.32 15.04
CA GLY A 163 15.09 -33.28 16.08
C GLY A 163 16.12 -34.33 15.65
N PHE A 164 16.49 -34.35 14.37
CA PHE A 164 17.41 -35.34 13.79
C PHE A 164 18.87 -34.93 13.85
N GLN A 165 19.18 -33.66 14.13
CA GLN A 165 20.51 -33.10 13.86
C GLN A 165 21.59 -33.78 14.72
N LYS A 166 21.35 -34.06 16.00
CA LYS A 166 22.29 -34.84 16.83
C LYS A 166 22.47 -36.26 16.29
N ALA A 167 21.40 -36.88 15.82
CA ALA A 167 21.46 -38.21 15.22
C ALA A 167 22.27 -38.23 13.91
N ALA A 168 22.26 -37.12 13.16
CA ALA A 168 23.11 -36.88 11.99
C ALA A 168 24.54 -36.42 12.34
N GLY A 169 24.91 -36.36 13.62
CA GLY A 169 26.27 -36.01 14.07
C GLY A 169 26.52 -34.52 14.35
N PHE A 170 25.49 -33.68 14.37
CA PHE A 170 25.60 -32.26 14.73
C PHE A 170 25.55 -32.04 16.26
N PRO A 171 26.04 -30.91 16.78
CA PRO A 171 26.12 -30.69 18.23
C PRO A 171 24.77 -30.60 18.95
N ASN A 172 23.79 -29.97 18.31
CA ASN A 172 22.47 -29.68 18.88
C ASN A 172 21.35 -30.01 17.88
N ASP A 173 20.16 -30.26 18.43
CA ASP A 173 18.91 -30.33 17.66
C ASP A 173 18.30 -28.94 17.57
N TRP A 174 17.48 -28.72 16.53
CA TRP A 174 16.80 -27.45 16.27
C TRP A 174 17.74 -26.24 16.16
N GLU A 175 18.86 -26.43 15.47
CA GLU A 175 19.85 -25.36 15.21
C GLU A 175 19.81 -24.95 13.72
N PRO A 176 19.22 -23.79 13.38
CA PRO A 176 19.25 -23.23 12.03
C PRO A 176 20.67 -23.09 11.48
N GLY A 177 20.84 -23.28 10.18
CA GLY A 177 22.14 -23.11 9.52
C GLY A 177 23.18 -24.21 9.78
N ALA A 178 22.93 -25.15 10.70
CA ALA A 178 23.86 -26.25 10.95
C ALA A 178 23.85 -27.28 9.82
N VAL A 179 22.67 -27.63 9.31
CA VAL A 179 22.50 -28.53 8.15
C VAL A 179 22.15 -27.68 6.92
N LEU A 180 23.15 -27.41 6.08
CA LEU A 180 22.96 -26.62 4.86
C LEU A 180 22.43 -27.51 3.73
N MET A 181 21.56 -26.94 2.90
CA MET A 181 21.05 -27.55 1.68
C MET A 181 21.66 -26.84 0.47
N THR A 182 21.90 -27.57 -0.61
CA THR A 182 22.52 -27.05 -1.84
C THR A 182 21.60 -27.21 -3.04
N ASP A 183 21.75 -26.32 -4.02
CA ASP A 183 21.08 -26.34 -5.32
C ASP A 183 22.20 -26.38 -6.36
N ASP A 184 22.80 -27.56 -6.53
CA ASP A 184 24.02 -27.72 -7.32
C ASP A 184 23.74 -27.70 -8.84
N ASP A 185 22.50 -27.97 -9.26
CA ASP A 185 22.08 -27.96 -10.67
C ASP A 185 21.31 -26.69 -11.09
N GLY A 186 20.94 -25.83 -10.14
CA GLY A 186 20.35 -24.52 -10.36
C GLY A 186 18.86 -24.55 -10.68
N ASP A 187 18.17 -25.63 -10.33
CA ASP A 187 16.74 -25.81 -10.58
C ASP A 187 15.84 -25.22 -9.46
N LYS A 188 16.46 -24.66 -8.41
CA LYS A 188 15.83 -24.09 -7.19
C LYS A 188 15.24 -25.14 -6.24
N ILE A 189 15.55 -26.41 -6.42
CA ILE A 189 15.29 -27.48 -5.46
C ILE A 189 16.56 -27.65 -4.63
N TYR A 190 16.46 -27.26 -3.37
CA TYR A 190 17.56 -27.40 -2.43
C TYR A 190 17.51 -28.79 -1.79
N GLU A 191 18.65 -29.47 -1.77
CA GLU A 191 18.79 -30.85 -1.34
C GLU A 191 19.83 -31.01 -0.22
N VAL A 192 19.63 -32.01 0.64
CA VAL A 192 20.67 -32.48 1.57
C VAL A 192 20.59 -33.98 1.75
N ASN A 193 21.75 -34.63 1.83
CA ASN A 193 21.91 -36.04 2.12
C ASN A 193 22.44 -36.22 3.55
N LEU A 194 21.78 -37.08 4.32
CA LEU A 194 22.07 -37.36 5.73
C LEU A 194 22.17 -38.87 5.96
N GLU A 195 22.89 -39.25 7.01
CA GLU A 195 22.90 -40.62 7.54
C GLU A 195 22.20 -40.59 8.89
N LEU A 196 21.05 -41.26 9.00
CA LEU A 196 20.21 -41.21 10.19
C LEU A 196 19.86 -42.62 10.68
N PRO A 197 19.60 -42.81 11.99
CA PRO A 197 19.14 -44.10 12.51
C PRO A 197 17.84 -44.55 11.82
N PRO A 198 17.75 -45.79 11.33
CA PRO A 198 16.49 -46.32 10.80
C PRO A 198 15.46 -46.46 11.92
N MET A 199 14.20 -46.69 11.54
CA MET A 199 13.10 -46.93 12.48
C MET A 199 12.91 -45.76 13.44
N SER A 200 12.95 -44.55 12.90
CA SER A 200 12.85 -43.34 13.67
C SER A 200 11.98 -42.31 12.97
N CYS A 201 11.38 -41.43 13.75
CA CYS A 201 10.71 -40.24 13.26
C CYS A 201 11.36 -39.00 13.83
N PHE A 202 11.44 -37.97 13.01
CA PHE A 202 11.92 -36.66 13.45
C PHE A 202 11.02 -35.57 12.91
N GLU A 203 10.74 -34.59 13.76
CA GLU A 203 10.16 -33.33 13.33
C GLU A 203 11.25 -32.40 12.79
N TYR A 204 10.94 -31.63 11.75
CA TYR A 204 11.86 -30.69 11.13
C TYR A 204 11.14 -29.51 10.45
N LYS A 205 11.91 -28.50 10.06
CA LYS A 205 11.48 -27.37 9.22
C LYS A 205 12.57 -27.00 8.21
N PHE A 206 12.15 -26.64 7.00
CA PHE A 206 12.99 -25.92 6.06
C PHE A 206 13.09 -24.44 6.44
N ILE A 207 14.27 -23.87 6.18
CA ILE A 207 14.60 -22.49 6.50
C ILE A 207 15.24 -21.85 5.27
N ASN A 208 14.60 -20.82 4.74
CA ASN A 208 15.17 -20.00 3.67
C ASN A 208 16.17 -18.98 4.26
N GLY A 209 17.22 -19.51 4.90
CA GLY A 209 18.20 -18.76 5.68
C GLY A 209 18.97 -19.68 6.65
N ASP A 210 19.68 -19.06 7.59
CA ASP A 210 20.43 -19.73 8.67
C ASP A 210 19.99 -19.30 10.08
N ALA A 211 18.79 -18.73 10.22
CA ALA A 211 18.22 -18.30 11.50
C ALA A 211 16.69 -18.45 11.53
N TRP A 212 16.13 -18.57 12.73
CA TRP A 212 14.67 -18.55 12.96
C TRP A 212 14.03 -17.23 12.51
N GLY A 213 12.79 -17.29 12.05
CA GLY A 213 12.08 -16.17 11.41
C GLY A 213 12.18 -16.17 9.88
N ALA A 214 13.07 -16.99 9.32
CA ALA A 214 13.09 -17.37 7.90
C ALA A 214 12.63 -18.83 7.67
N ASP A 215 12.14 -19.48 8.73
CA ASP A 215 11.57 -20.83 8.68
C ASP A 215 10.19 -20.81 8.03
N GLU A 216 9.83 -21.93 7.42
CA GLU A 216 8.53 -22.09 6.80
C GLU A 216 7.38 -22.15 7.84
N GLY A 217 6.21 -21.68 7.41
CA GLY A 217 4.94 -22.04 8.05
C GLY A 217 4.43 -23.35 7.47
N VAL A 218 4.44 -24.44 8.25
CA VAL A 218 3.94 -25.75 7.80
C VAL A 218 2.40 -25.76 7.91
N PRO A 219 1.65 -26.01 6.82
CA PRO A 219 0.19 -26.09 6.89
C PRO A 219 -0.28 -27.24 7.78
N GLY A 220 -1.41 -27.06 8.46
CA GLY A 220 -1.94 -28.02 9.44
C GLY A 220 -2.17 -29.44 8.89
N GLU A 221 -2.41 -29.59 7.58
CA GLU A 221 -2.66 -30.88 6.92
C GLU A 221 -1.40 -31.77 6.85
N CYS A 222 -0.21 -31.19 6.90
CA CYS A 222 1.07 -31.91 6.91
C CYS A 222 1.96 -31.54 8.10
N ALA A 223 1.39 -30.86 9.10
CA ALA A 223 2.10 -30.46 10.30
C ALA A 223 1.87 -31.45 11.45
N SER A 224 2.96 -31.92 12.05
CA SER A 224 2.99 -32.47 13.40
C SER A 224 3.51 -31.38 14.33
N ASN A 225 2.68 -30.91 15.27
CA ASN A 225 3.02 -29.83 16.21
C ASN A 225 3.56 -28.53 15.56
N GLY A 226 3.11 -28.22 14.33
CA GLY A 226 3.59 -27.06 13.56
C GLY A 226 4.90 -27.29 12.79
N ASN A 227 5.42 -28.52 12.78
CA ASN A 227 6.62 -28.95 12.09
C ASN A 227 6.29 -30.04 11.05
N ARG A 228 7.18 -30.26 10.08
CA ARG A 228 7.09 -31.43 9.20
C ARG A 228 7.52 -32.67 9.97
N LEU A 229 6.98 -33.84 9.62
CA LEU A 229 7.38 -35.13 10.18
C LEU A 229 8.03 -35.96 9.08
N MET A 230 9.26 -36.45 9.32
CA MET A 230 9.85 -37.51 8.50
C MET A 230 9.82 -38.84 9.25
N ARG A 231 9.52 -39.92 8.53
CA ARG A 231 9.61 -41.30 9.01
C ARG A 231 10.70 -42.02 8.24
N ILE A 232 11.65 -42.61 8.94
CA ILE A 232 12.85 -43.21 8.33
C ILE A 232 12.74 -44.72 8.43
N SER A 233 12.51 -45.38 7.29
CA SER A 233 12.44 -46.83 7.22
C SER A 233 13.83 -47.47 7.32
N ASN A 234 13.87 -48.80 7.33
CA ASN A 234 15.12 -49.55 7.27
C ASN A 234 15.86 -49.46 5.92
N LYS A 235 15.22 -48.91 4.88
CA LYS A 235 15.80 -48.61 3.57
C LYS A 235 16.25 -47.16 3.43
N GLY A 236 16.02 -46.32 4.46
CA GLY A 236 16.22 -44.88 4.39
C GLY A 236 14.97 -44.12 3.98
N LEU A 237 15.16 -42.89 3.54
CA LEU A 237 14.11 -41.99 3.06
C LEU A 237 14.64 -41.19 1.86
N ASP A 238 13.97 -41.28 0.72
CA ASP A 238 14.26 -40.45 -0.46
C ASP A 238 13.02 -39.59 -0.75
N MET A 239 12.99 -38.38 -0.19
CA MET A 239 11.78 -37.55 -0.20
C MET A 239 11.63 -36.79 -1.52
N SER A 240 10.45 -36.85 -2.15
CA SER A 240 10.14 -35.98 -3.29
C SER A 240 10.20 -34.49 -2.90
N PRO A 241 10.56 -33.58 -3.82
CA PRO A 241 10.57 -32.14 -3.55
C PRO A 241 9.22 -31.63 -3.07
N VAL A 242 9.24 -30.83 -2.01
CA VAL A 242 8.05 -30.17 -1.47
C VAL A 242 8.24 -28.66 -1.52
N CYS A 243 7.19 -27.93 -1.91
CA CYS A 243 7.23 -26.48 -1.98
C CYS A 243 7.33 -25.91 -0.57
N PHE A 244 8.25 -24.97 -0.39
CA PHE A 244 8.46 -24.28 0.88
C PHE A 244 7.14 -23.68 1.42
N GLY A 245 6.78 -24.02 2.66
CA GLY A 245 5.54 -23.57 3.28
C GLY A 245 4.26 -24.25 2.78
N THR A 246 4.36 -25.35 2.01
CA THR A 246 3.20 -26.12 1.55
C THR A 246 3.37 -27.63 1.79
N CYS A 247 2.28 -28.39 1.62
CA CYS A 247 2.30 -29.85 1.75
C CYS A 247 2.63 -30.60 0.45
N ALA A 248 2.68 -29.90 -0.69
CA ALA A 248 2.82 -30.52 -2.01
C ALA A 248 4.02 -29.95 -2.79
N ALA A 249 4.33 -30.51 -3.95
CA ALA A 249 5.28 -29.93 -4.89
C ALA A 249 4.84 -28.51 -5.30
N CYS A 250 5.78 -27.65 -5.71
CA CYS A 250 5.39 -26.31 -6.14
C CYS A 250 4.48 -26.37 -7.38
N PRO A 251 3.45 -25.51 -7.46
CA PRO A 251 2.67 -25.36 -8.68
C PRO A 251 3.57 -25.07 -9.87
N THR A 252 3.52 -25.92 -10.90
CA THR A 252 4.29 -25.73 -12.14
C THR A 252 3.71 -24.61 -13.02
N ASN A 253 2.48 -24.17 -12.73
CA ASN A 253 1.84 -23.00 -13.34
C ASN A 253 1.48 -22.03 -12.22
N ILE A 254 2.18 -20.90 -12.15
CA ILE A 254 1.75 -19.77 -11.34
C ILE A 254 0.76 -18.97 -12.18
N ASP A 255 -0.50 -18.95 -11.76
CA ASP A 255 -1.50 -18.08 -12.37
C ASP A 255 -1.04 -16.63 -12.18
N THR A 256 -0.77 -15.97 -13.31
CA THR A 256 -0.46 -14.54 -13.36
C THR A 256 -1.59 -13.83 -14.06
N ILE A 257 -1.94 -12.64 -13.57
CA ILE A 257 -2.92 -11.77 -14.23
C ILE A 257 -2.19 -10.59 -14.87
N ASN A 258 -2.80 -9.97 -15.88
CA ASN A 258 -2.27 -8.70 -16.39
C ASN A 258 -2.57 -7.58 -15.39
N VAL A 259 -1.56 -6.83 -15.00
CA VAL A 259 -1.65 -5.67 -14.13
C VAL A 259 -1.19 -4.44 -14.89
N THR A 260 -2.08 -3.47 -15.07
CA THR A 260 -1.79 -2.21 -15.76
C THR A 260 -1.51 -1.10 -14.76
N PHE A 261 -0.28 -0.58 -14.78
CA PHE A 261 0.15 0.61 -14.04
C PHE A 261 -0.14 1.85 -14.89
N GLN A 262 -0.62 2.94 -14.27
CA GLN A 262 -0.98 4.17 -14.97
C GLN A 262 -0.64 5.41 -14.13
N VAL A 263 -0.11 6.46 -14.76
CA VAL A 263 0.22 7.73 -14.09
C VAL A 263 -0.06 8.92 -15.01
N ASP A 264 -0.75 9.93 -14.50
CA ASP A 264 -1.00 11.20 -15.19
C ASP A 264 0.20 12.14 -14.97
N MET A 265 0.86 12.50 -16.07
CA MET A 265 2.05 13.34 -16.10
C MET A 265 1.74 14.77 -16.54
N THR A 266 0.47 15.20 -16.57
CA THR A 266 0.02 16.51 -17.08
C THR A 266 0.79 17.70 -16.52
N ASN A 267 1.14 17.64 -15.22
CA ASN A 267 1.83 18.71 -14.50
C ASN A 267 3.34 18.51 -14.38
N ALA A 268 3.87 17.40 -14.89
CA ALA A 268 5.29 17.13 -14.87
C ALA A 268 6.02 17.97 -15.95
N LYS A 269 7.16 18.54 -15.58
CA LYS A 269 8.04 19.27 -16.50
C LYS A 269 9.05 18.31 -17.13
N ASP A 270 9.49 18.63 -18.34
CA ASP A 270 10.59 17.94 -19.05
C ASP A 270 10.40 16.42 -19.20
N VAL A 271 9.16 15.98 -19.42
CA VAL A 271 8.82 14.57 -19.63
C VAL A 271 9.37 14.08 -20.98
N SER A 272 10.27 13.11 -20.93
CA SER A 272 10.87 12.47 -22.11
C SER A 272 10.79 10.95 -22.07
N LEU A 273 10.80 10.38 -20.85
CA LEU A 273 10.64 8.96 -20.59
C LEU A 273 9.94 8.83 -19.24
N VAL A 274 9.00 7.88 -19.13
CA VAL A 274 8.33 7.54 -17.89
C VAL A 274 8.56 6.06 -17.62
N SER A 275 8.90 5.72 -16.39
CA SER A 275 9.03 4.33 -15.96
C SER A 275 8.43 4.11 -14.57
N VAL A 276 8.12 2.86 -14.25
CA VAL A 276 7.64 2.45 -12.92
C VAL A 276 8.57 1.40 -12.35
N ALA A 277 9.17 1.61 -11.19
CA ALA A 277 10.05 0.62 -10.54
C ALA A 277 9.44 0.14 -9.23
N GLY A 278 9.68 -1.13 -8.87
CA GLY A 278 9.06 -1.69 -7.67
C GLY A 278 9.50 -3.12 -7.36
N SER A 279 8.91 -3.68 -6.29
CA SER A 279 9.15 -5.07 -5.86
C SER A 279 8.51 -6.12 -6.78
N PHE A 280 7.75 -5.69 -7.78
CA PHE A 280 7.07 -6.56 -8.75
C PHE A 280 7.95 -6.98 -9.92
N GLN A 281 9.03 -6.24 -10.21
CA GLN A 281 9.75 -6.36 -11.47
C GLN A 281 10.35 -7.76 -11.69
N ALA A 282 10.96 -8.36 -10.68
CA ALA A 282 11.48 -9.73 -10.79
C ALA A 282 10.34 -10.75 -11.04
N ALA A 283 9.21 -10.59 -10.37
CA ALA A 283 8.02 -11.44 -10.57
C ALA A 283 7.40 -11.25 -11.98
N ALA A 284 7.56 -10.07 -12.57
CA ALA A 284 7.17 -9.77 -13.95
C ALA A 284 8.22 -10.18 -15.01
N GLY A 285 9.32 -10.85 -14.62
CA GLY A 285 10.34 -11.36 -15.54
C GLY A 285 11.47 -10.39 -15.88
N TYR A 286 11.62 -9.29 -15.14
CA TYR A 286 12.74 -8.35 -15.30
C TYR A 286 13.97 -8.77 -14.47
N PRO A 287 15.19 -8.27 -14.79
CA PRO A 287 16.44 -8.74 -14.15
C PRO A 287 16.54 -8.58 -12.63
N GLY A 288 15.70 -7.74 -12.02
CA GLY A 288 15.67 -7.52 -10.58
C GLY A 288 14.60 -6.51 -10.17
N ASN A 289 14.42 -6.36 -8.86
CA ASN A 289 13.50 -5.38 -8.27
C ASN A 289 14.14 -3.99 -8.16
N TRP A 290 13.29 -2.96 -8.13
CA TRP A 290 13.71 -1.57 -7.96
C TRP A 290 14.75 -1.09 -8.98
N GLN A 291 14.51 -1.42 -10.25
CA GLN A 291 15.36 -1.05 -11.39
C GLN A 291 14.65 0.00 -12.27
N PRO A 292 14.92 1.30 -12.08
CA PRO A 292 14.40 2.36 -12.96
C PRO A 292 14.74 2.10 -14.44
N GLY A 293 13.85 2.53 -15.34
CA GLY A 293 14.05 2.41 -16.79
C GLY A 293 13.85 1.02 -17.41
N GLN A 294 13.66 -0.04 -16.60
CA GLN A 294 13.40 -1.39 -17.13
C GLN A 294 11.95 -1.59 -17.58
N THR A 295 11.03 -0.91 -16.92
CA THR A 295 9.57 -1.00 -17.09
C THR A 295 9.07 0.35 -17.59
N ILE A 296 9.31 0.61 -18.88
CA ILE A 296 8.99 1.86 -19.57
C ILE A 296 7.50 1.93 -19.87
N MET A 297 6.89 3.07 -19.57
CA MET A 297 5.47 3.35 -19.78
C MET A 297 5.27 4.17 -21.07
N THR A 298 4.16 3.97 -21.76
CA THR A 298 3.82 4.65 -23.01
C THR A 298 2.53 5.47 -22.89
N ASP A 299 2.44 6.54 -23.68
CA ASP A 299 1.28 7.43 -23.84
C ASP A 299 0.84 7.35 -25.30
N ASP A 300 0.22 6.23 -25.66
CA ASP A 300 -0.06 5.88 -27.06
C ASP A 300 -1.26 6.67 -27.64
N ASP A 301 -2.15 7.19 -26.80
CA ASP A 301 -3.30 8.00 -27.19
C ASP A 301 -3.07 9.52 -27.04
N GLY A 302 -1.96 9.93 -26.42
CA GLY A 302 -1.54 11.32 -26.30
C GLY A 302 -2.31 12.12 -25.26
N ASP A 303 -2.95 11.45 -24.30
CA ASP A 303 -3.71 12.08 -23.22
C ASP A 303 -2.85 12.44 -21.99
N LYS A 304 -1.55 12.11 -22.03
CA LYS A 304 -0.53 12.28 -20.97
C LYS A 304 -0.66 11.32 -19.79
N ILE A 305 -1.50 10.30 -19.90
CA ILE A 305 -1.58 9.17 -18.98
C ILE A 305 -0.69 8.07 -19.52
N TYR A 306 0.46 7.90 -18.87
CA TYR A 306 1.40 6.85 -19.25
C TYR A 306 0.96 5.53 -18.66
N THR A 307 1.06 4.45 -19.43
CA THR A 307 0.63 3.11 -19.04
C THR A 307 1.67 2.02 -19.33
N ILE A 308 1.67 0.95 -18.54
CA ILE A 308 2.38 -0.31 -18.85
C ILE A 308 1.60 -1.48 -18.24
N THR A 309 1.51 -2.58 -18.98
CA THR A 309 0.92 -3.83 -18.51
C THR A 309 2.00 -4.89 -18.30
N VAL A 310 2.02 -5.52 -17.13
CA VAL A 310 2.92 -6.63 -16.79
C VAL A 310 2.11 -7.81 -16.24
N LYS A 311 2.65 -9.03 -16.35
CA LYS A 311 2.05 -10.21 -15.73
C LYS A 311 2.57 -10.40 -14.32
N LEU A 312 1.68 -10.46 -13.34
CA LEU A 312 2.05 -10.61 -11.94
C LEU A 312 1.24 -11.74 -11.27
N PRO A 313 1.87 -12.54 -10.40
CA PRO A 313 1.15 -13.41 -9.49
C PRO A 313 0.36 -12.63 -8.44
N GLU A 314 -0.52 -13.32 -7.72
CA GLU A 314 -1.14 -12.76 -6.52
C GLU A 314 -0.05 -12.35 -5.50
N GLY A 315 -0.24 -11.19 -4.89
CA GLY A 315 0.74 -10.64 -3.96
C GLY A 315 0.56 -9.16 -3.70
N THR A 316 1.35 -8.64 -2.76
CA THR A 316 1.42 -7.21 -2.47
C THR A 316 2.74 -6.66 -2.99
N TYR A 317 2.69 -5.62 -3.81
CA TYR A 317 3.86 -5.02 -4.45
C TYR A 317 3.95 -3.53 -4.15
N ALA A 318 5.15 -3.09 -3.78
CA ALA A 318 5.47 -1.68 -3.63
C ALA A 318 6.10 -1.13 -4.92
N TYR A 319 5.80 0.11 -5.27
CA TYR A 319 6.29 0.75 -6.49
C TYR A 319 6.38 2.28 -6.39
N LYS A 320 7.07 2.88 -7.36
CA LYS A 320 7.15 4.32 -7.61
C LYS A 320 7.15 4.61 -9.10
N PHE A 321 6.52 5.72 -9.49
CA PHE A 321 6.67 6.30 -10.82
C PHE A 321 7.93 7.18 -10.88
N ILE A 322 8.60 7.16 -12.03
CA ILE A 322 9.83 7.91 -12.30
C ILE A 322 9.67 8.69 -13.60
N ASN A 323 9.94 10.01 -13.56
CA ASN A 323 10.06 10.85 -14.74
C ASN A 323 11.46 10.67 -15.37
N GLY A 324 11.76 9.46 -15.84
CA GLY A 324 13.04 9.07 -16.41
C GLY A 324 13.40 7.61 -16.12
N ASP A 325 14.68 7.29 -16.23
CA ASP A 325 15.27 5.95 -16.13
C ASP A 325 16.24 5.81 -14.94
N ALA A 326 16.27 6.78 -14.01
CA ALA A 326 17.17 6.79 -12.87
C ALA A 326 16.53 7.42 -11.61
N TRP A 327 17.04 7.03 -10.45
CA TRP A 327 16.67 7.60 -9.15
C TRP A 327 17.03 9.10 -9.06
N GLY A 328 16.28 9.84 -8.23
CA GLY A 328 16.36 11.31 -8.15
C GLY A 328 15.41 12.04 -9.08
N LYS A 329 14.74 11.30 -9.98
CA LYS A 329 13.55 11.74 -10.74
C LYS A 329 12.29 10.94 -10.36
N ASP A 330 12.38 10.11 -9.34
CA ASP A 330 11.25 9.39 -8.77
C ASP A 330 10.32 10.34 -8.01
N GLU A 331 9.06 9.96 -7.94
CA GLU A 331 8.08 10.74 -7.20
C GLU A 331 8.36 10.75 -5.69
N ALA A 332 8.01 11.88 -5.07
CA ALA A 332 7.83 11.97 -3.63
C ALA A 332 6.38 11.60 -3.30
N VAL A 333 6.13 10.31 -3.02
CA VAL A 333 4.79 9.81 -2.68
C VAL A 333 4.30 10.50 -1.40
N PRO A 334 3.15 11.21 -1.41
CA PRO A 334 2.65 11.83 -0.19
C PRO A 334 2.31 10.81 0.88
N SER A 335 2.53 11.16 2.15
CA SER A 335 2.31 10.27 3.29
C SER A 335 0.87 9.72 3.37
N ALA A 336 -0.11 10.46 2.85
CA ALA A 336 -1.51 10.06 2.81
C ALA A 336 -1.78 8.81 1.94
N CYS A 337 -0.93 8.51 0.97
CA CYS A 337 -1.05 7.34 0.09
C CYS A 337 0.24 6.53 -0.03
N SER A 338 1.16 6.69 0.93
CA SER A 338 2.42 5.95 0.97
C SER A 338 2.40 4.86 2.04
N VAL A 339 2.96 3.70 1.71
CA VAL A 339 3.41 2.70 2.68
C VAL A 339 4.93 2.68 2.61
N SER A 340 5.61 3.08 3.69
CA SER A 340 7.08 3.16 3.75
C SER A 340 7.70 4.01 2.61
N ASN A 341 7.10 5.17 2.31
CA ASN A 341 7.48 6.09 1.21
C ASN A 341 7.24 5.57 -0.22
N ASN A 342 6.55 4.44 -0.40
CA ASN A 342 6.23 3.87 -1.71
C ASN A 342 4.71 3.77 -1.91
N ARG A 343 4.26 3.66 -3.15
CA ARG A 343 2.89 3.22 -3.45
C ARG A 343 2.81 1.70 -3.27
N GLU A 344 1.62 1.18 -2.98
CA GLU A 344 1.37 -0.25 -2.80
C GLU A 344 0.19 -0.70 -3.66
N VAL A 345 0.29 -1.89 -4.25
CA VAL A 345 -0.80 -2.55 -4.97
C VAL A 345 -0.94 -3.99 -4.47
N VAL A 346 -2.18 -4.44 -4.32
CA VAL A 346 -2.51 -5.82 -3.92
C VAL A 346 -3.18 -6.52 -5.11
N VAL A 347 -2.49 -7.51 -5.68
CA VAL A 347 -2.92 -8.31 -6.83
C VAL A 347 -3.67 -9.54 -6.31
N LYS A 348 -4.92 -9.73 -6.74
CA LYS A 348 -5.83 -10.80 -6.28
C LYS A 348 -6.77 -11.27 -7.38
N GLY A 349 -7.10 -12.55 -7.34
CA GLY A 349 -8.10 -13.17 -8.19
C GLY A 349 -7.60 -13.45 -9.61
N PRO A 350 -8.42 -14.12 -10.44
CA PRO A 350 -8.02 -14.57 -11.77
C PRO A 350 -8.23 -13.50 -12.87
N ASN A 351 -8.72 -12.31 -12.53
CA ASN A 351 -9.09 -11.29 -13.51
C ASN A 351 -8.01 -10.23 -13.61
N ASP A 352 -7.73 -9.76 -14.82
CA ASP A 352 -6.83 -8.63 -15.09
C ASP A 352 -7.20 -7.39 -14.25
N MET A 353 -6.17 -6.69 -13.78
CA MET A 353 -6.28 -5.55 -12.88
C MET A 353 -5.74 -4.29 -13.54
N VAL A 354 -6.49 -3.20 -13.45
CA VAL A 354 -6.04 -1.87 -13.85
C VAL A 354 -5.91 -1.01 -12.60
N ILE A 355 -4.70 -0.54 -12.31
CA ILE A 355 -4.45 0.34 -11.16
C ILE A 355 -5.10 1.70 -11.45
N PRO A 356 -5.83 2.29 -10.47
CA PRO A 356 -6.39 3.62 -10.62
C PRO A 356 -5.31 4.65 -10.99
N VAL A 357 -5.62 5.50 -11.96
CA VAL A 357 -4.74 6.60 -12.34
C VAL A 357 -4.55 7.58 -11.18
N VAL A 358 -3.35 8.12 -11.08
CA VAL A 358 -2.95 9.13 -10.11
C VAL A 358 -2.10 10.19 -10.81
N CYS A 359 -2.24 11.45 -10.41
CA CYS A 359 -1.34 12.51 -10.87
C CYS A 359 0.02 12.35 -10.21
N PHE A 360 1.10 12.46 -10.99
CA PHE A 360 2.47 12.24 -10.56
C PHE A 360 2.81 13.01 -9.26
N ALA A 361 3.40 12.31 -8.29
CA ALA A 361 3.72 12.83 -6.96
C ALA A 361 2.51 13.33 -6.12
N THR A 362 1.29 12.92 -6.46
CA THR A 362 0.07 13.20 -5.68
C THR A 362 -0.70 11.91 -5.35
N CYS A 363 -1.69 12.03 -4.47
CA CYS A 363 -2.66 10.95 -4.22
C CYS A 363 -3.93 11.08 -5.06
N GLU A 364 -4.07 12.17 -5.81
CA GLU A 364 -5.32 12.50 -6.49
C GLU A 364 -5.34 11.93 -7.90
N PRO A 365 -6.51 11.47 -8.39
CA PRO A 365 -6.64 10.91 -9.74
C PRO A 365 -6.57 11.97 -10.84
N VAL A 366 -6.79 13.24 -10.50
CA VAL A 366 -6.81 14.36 -11.45
C VAL A 366 -5.72 15.33 -11.06
N CYS A 367 -4.87 15.69 -12.03
CA CYS A 367 -3.87 16.73 -11.83
C CYS A 367 -4.54 18.10 -11.54
N PRO A 368 -4.08 18.85 -10.52
CA PRO A 368 -4.56 20.21 -10.27
C PRO A 368 -4.40 21.10 -11.52
N GLU A 369 -5.40 21.93 -11.82
CA GLU A 369 -5.36 22.87 -12.93
C GLU A 369 -4.20 23.87 -12.74
N ILE A 370 -3.23 23.87 -13.66
CA ILE A 370 -2.19 24.91 -13.70
C ILE A 370 -2.80 26.14 -14.38
N LEU A 371 -3.12 27.16 -13.59
CA LEU A 371 -3.57 28.44 -14.14
C LEU A 371 -2.41 29.18 -14.81
N PRO A 372 -2.62 29.82 -15.98
CA PRO A 372 -1.60 30.64 -16.62
C PRO A 372 -1.24 31.86 -15.76
N ALA A 373 -0.04 32.39 -15.92
CA ALA A 373 0.39 33.59 -15.22
C ALA A 373 -0.49 34.80 -15.59
N VAL A 374 -0.98 35.51 -14.57
CA VAL A 374 -1.76 36.75 -14.70
C VAL A 374 -0.87 37.96 -14.49
N ASP A 375 -1.26 39.10 -15.05
CA ASP A 375 -0.55 40.37 -14.82
C ASP A 375 -0.89 40.88 -13.41
N VAL A 376 0.13 41.03 -12.57
CA VAL A 376 0.01 41.56 -11.20
C VAL A 376 0.70 42.91 -11.13
N THR A 377 -0.07 43.95 -10.83
CA THR A 377 0.42 45.32 -10.66
C THR A 377 0.68 45.60 -9.19
N PHE A 378 1.95 45.75 -8.84
CA PHE A 378 2.39 46.22 -7.53
C PHE A 378 2.46 47.75 -7.54
N SER A 379 2.10 48.35 -6.40
CA SER A 379 2.04 49.79 -6.24
C SER A 379 2.39 50.20 -4.82
N VAL A 380 3.21 51.24 -4.67
CA VAL A 380 3.64 51.76 -3.37
C VAL A 380 3.85 53.27 -3.43
N ASP A 381 3.41 53.95 -2.38
CA ASP A 381 3.51 55.40 -2.21
C ASP A 381 4.70 55.72 -1.28
N ILE A 382 5.72 56.37 -1.84
CA ILE A 382 6.90 56.79 -1.08
C ILE A 382 6.76 58.22 -0.53
N LEU A 383 5.95 59.08 -1.18
CA LEU A 383 5.83 60.50 -0.82
C LEU A 383 5.11 60.71 0.52
N ASN A 384 4.14 59.88 0.84
CA ASN A 384 3.42 59.93 2.12
C ASN A 384 4.09 59.08 3.21
N SER A 385 5.29 58.57 2.96
CA SER A 385 6.10 57.84 3.95
C SER A 385 7.01 58.79 4.75
N ASP A 386 7.62 58.26 5.82
CA ASP A 386 8.66 58.99 6.58
C ASP A 386 10.07 58.77 6.00
N GLU A 387 10.18 58.00 4.91
CA GLU A 387 11.44 57.62 4.28
C GLU A 387 11.73 58.53 3.08
N ILE A 388 13.00 58.85 2.87
CA ILE A 388 13.43 59.68 1.72
C ILE A 388 13.62 58.76 0.52
N TYR A 389 13.03 59.11 -0.62
CA TYR A 389 13.23 58.38 -1.88
C TYR A 389 14.72 58.25 -2.21
N ASN A 390 15.16 57.01 -2.43
CA ASN A 390 16.53 56.69 -2.82
C ASN A 390 16.67 56.82 -4.34
N THR A 391 17.63 57.63 -4.79
CA THR A 391 17.89 57.86 -6.23
C THR A 391 18.34 56.60 -6.98
N SER A 392 18.67 55.52 -6.26
CA SER A 392 18.96 54.21 -6.84
C SER A 392 17.69 53.46 -7.30
N GLY A 393 16.50 53.96 -6.96
CA GLY A 393 15.22 53.44 -7.42
C GLY A 393 14.46 52.63 -6.37
N LEU A 394 13.20 52.32 -6.71
CA LEU A 394 12.29 51.54 -5.89
C LEU A 394 12.01 50.20 -6.57
N PHE A 395 11.99 49.11 -5.79
CA PHE A 395 11.87 47.75 -6.32
C PHE A 395 10.84 46.94 -5.53
N VAL A 396 10.30 45.90 -6.16
CA VAL A 396 9.50 44.87 -5.49
C VAL A 396 10.19 43.50 -5.64
N ALA A 397 10.23 42.73 -4.57
CA ALA A 397 10.73 41.35 -4.60
C ALA A 397 9.84 40.45 -3.77
N GLY A 398 9.76 39.17 -4.17
CA GLY A 398 8.97 38.19 -3.45
C GLY A 398 9.24 36.77 -3.92
N ALA A 399 8.53 35.83 -3.30
CA ALA A 399 8.63 34.40 -3.62
C ALA A 399 8.15 34.04 -5.04
N PHE A 400 7.51 34.98 -5.74
CA PHE A 400 7.07 34.83 -7.14
C PHE A 400 8.17 35.10 -8.18
N THR A 401 9.38 35.49 -7.76
CA THR A 401 10.54 35.65 -8.65
C THR A 401 11.29 34.32 -8.82
N ASP A 402 12.03 34.14 -9.91
CA ASP A 402 12.89 32.98 -10.14
C ASP A 402 14.34 33.41 -10.48
N PRO A 403 15.33 33.17 -9.60
CA PRO A 403 15.20 32.61 -8.25
C PRO A 403 14.34 33.50 -7.34
N ALA A 404 13.80 32.95 -6.25
CA ALA A 404 12.98 33.73 -5.31
C ALA A 404 13.77 34.88 -4.65
N TRP A 405 13.08 35.97 -4.32
CA TRP A 405 13.61 37.14 -3.59
C TRP A 405 14.74 37.91 -4.28
N GLN A 406 14.68 38.09 -5.60
CA GLN A 406 15.64 38.93 -6.34
C GLN A 406 15.30 40.44 -6.20
N LYS A 407 16.11 41.18 -5.44
CA LYS A 407 15.80 42.54 -4.92
C LYS A 407 15.98 43.70 -5.90
N ASN A 408 16.62 43.47 -7.05
CA ASN A 408 16.99 44.52 -8.03
C ASN A 408 16.47 44.23 -9.46
N ILE A 409 15.55 43.28 -9.62
CA ILE A 409 15.05 42.85 -10.94
C ILE A 409 13.79 43.60 -11.34
N ILE A 410 12.85 43.79 -10.42
CA ILE A 410 11.56 44.43 -10.72
C ILE A 410 11.61 45.87 -10.23
N GLN A 411 12.13 46.76 -11.08
CA GLN A 411 12.15 48.19 -10.82
C GLN A 411 10.76 48.79 -11.02
N MET A 412 10.33 49.62 -10.08
CA MET A 412 9.07 50.34 -10.10
C MET A 412 9.27 51.76 -10.64
N THR A 413 8.26 52.30 -11.32
CA THR A 413 8.31 53.62 -11.95
C THR A 413 7.13 54.49 -11.52
N ASP A 414 7.38 55.79 -11.36
CA ASP A 414 6.37 56.83 -11.16
C ASP A 414 6.18 57.57 -12.49
N GLY A 415 5.17 57.17 -13.26
CA GLY A 415 4.96 57.64 -14.63
C GLY A 415 4.23 58.99 -14.73
N ASP A 416 3.48 59.37 -13.69
CA ASP A 416 2.66 60.58 -13.65
C ASP A 416 3.16 61.62 -12.64
N GLY A 417 4.19 61.28 -11.85
CA GLY A 417 4.85 62.18 -10.92
C GLY A 417 4.03 62.42 -9.65
N ASP A 418 3.11 61.51 -9.32
CA ASP A 418 2.23 61.64 -8.16
C ASP A 418 2.83 61.04 -6.88
N GLY A 419 4.00 60.39 -6.99
CA GLY A 419 4.71 59.74 -5.88
C GLY A 419 4.39 58.28 -5.66
N VAL A 420 3.48 57.72 -6.46
CA VAL A 420 3.10 56.31 -6.44
C VAL A 420 3.87 55.58 -7.53
N TYR A 421 4.76 54.71 -7.09
CA TYR A 421 5.56 53.88 -7.98
C TYR A 421 4.82 52.58 -8.24
N SER A 422 4.82 52.13 -9.50
CA SER A 422 4.17 50.88 -9.90
C SER A 422 5.03 50.00 -10.81
N ALA A 423 4.77 48.70 -10.79
CA ALA A 423 5.34 47.72 -11.70
C ALA A 423 4.34 46.57 -11.95
N THR A 424 4.25 46.10 -13.19
CA THR A 424 3.41 44.95 -13.56
C THR A 424 4.30 43.76 -13.93
N VAL A 425 4.05 42.61 -13.30
CA VAL A 425 4.78 41.35 -13.56
C VAL A 425 3.82 40.18 -13.74
N LYS A 426 4.21 39.21 -14.56
CA LYS A 426 3.43 37.98 -14.75
C LYS A 426 3.68 37.01 -13.60
N VAL A 427 2.62 36.66 -12.87
CA VAL A 427 2.70 35.75 -11.71
C VAL A 427 1.69 34.63 -11.88
N VAL A 428 2.12 33.38 -11.67
CA VAL A 428 1.22 32.23 -11.62
C VAL A 428 0.30 32.37 -10.40
N PRO A 429 -1.03 32.18 -10.54
CA PRO A 429 -1.96 32.24 -9.41
C PRO A 429 -1.52 31.35 -8.24
N GLY A 430 -1.41 31.94 -7.05
CA GLY A 430 -0.88 31.32 -5.85
C GLY A 430 -0.82 32.29 -4.67
N GLU A 431 -0.22 31.83 -3.58
CA GLU A 431 0.02 32.64 -2.39
C GLU A 431 1.53 32.90 -2.24
N TYR A 432 1.91 34.18 -2.18
CA TYR A 432 3.31 34.60 -2.15
C TYR A 432 3.53 35.68 -1.09
N GLN A 433 4.73 35.71 -0.52
CA GLN A 433 5.18 36.83 0.30
C GLN A 433 6.05 37.78 -0.52
N TYR A 434 5.98 39.09 -0.24
CA TYR A 434 6.73 40.11 -0.95
C TYR A 434 7.07 41.32 -0.08
N LYS A 435 8.00 42.17 -0.55
CA LYS A 435 8.42 43.44 0.05
C LYS A 435 8.78 44.49 -1.00
N TYR A 436 8.64 45.76 -0.63
CA TYR A 436 9.23 46.88 -1.36
C TYR A 436 10.63 47.22 -0.84
N TYR A 437 11.47 47.76 -1.71
CA TYR A 437 12.86 48.13 -1.43
C TYR A 437 13.17 49.52 -1.97
N ASN A 438 13.56 50.45 -1.09
CA ASN A 438 13.92 51.83 -1.43
C ASN A 438 15.44 52.00 -1.60
N GLY A 439 15.97 51.43 -2.68
CA GLY A 439 17.39 51.48 -3.05
C GLY A 439 17.89 50.16 -3.63
N THR A 440 19.04 50.20 -4.30
CA THR A 440 19.70 49.00 -4.85
C THR A 440 20.63 48.41 -3.79
N ASN A 441 20.24 47.30 -3.15
CA ASN A 441 21.25 46.41 -2.54
C ASN A 441 21.15 45.06 -3.24
N GLY A 442 21.81 44.96 -4.39
CA GLY A 442 21.78 43.79 -5.29
C GLY A 442 22.33 42.49 -4.70
N ASP A 443 22.46 42.37 -3.38
CA ASP A 443 22.77 41.14 -2.68
C ASP A 443 21.49 40.51 -2.10
N PRO A 444 21.20 39.23 -2.41
CA PRO A 444 20.07 38.48 -1.85
C PRO A 444 20.01 38.48 -0.30
N GLY A 445 21.14 38.75 0.37
CA GLY A 445 21.26 38.71 1.84
C GLY A 445 21.14 40.06 2.58
N SER A 446 21.03 41.19 1.87
CA SER A 446 20.94 42.50 2.54
C SER A 446 19.51 43.04 2.59
N ASP A 447 19.03 43.39 3.78
CA ASP A 447 17.72 44.03 4.00
C ASP A 447 17.85 45.53 4.32
N GLU A 448 19.02 46.13 4.05
CA GLU A 448 19.36 47.52 4.39
C GLU A 448 18.39 48.58 3.83
N PHE A 449 17.63 48.25 2.79
CA PHE A 449 16.62 49.12 2.17
C PHE A 449 15.23 48.47 2.08
N ALA A 450 15.00 47.39 2.80
CA ALA A 450 13.70 46.72 2.80
C ALA A 450 12.71 47.46 3.69
N GLU A 451 11.41 47.24 3.46
CA GLU A 451 10.40 47.53 4.48
C GLU A 451 10.66 46.71 5.76
N ILE A 452 10.58 47.39 6.90
CA ILE A 452 10.88 46.90 8.26
C ILE A 452 9.70 47.06 9.23
N TYR A 453 8.69 47.85 8.86
CA TYR A 453 7.39 47.99 9.53
C TYR A 453 7.53 48.35 11.02
N LYS A 454 8.10 49.53 11.27
CA LYS A 454 8.34 50.07 12.62
C LYS A 454 7.04 50.38 13.38
N ASP A 455 5.97 50.70 12.65
CA ASP A 455 4.71 51.18 13.21
C ASP A 455 3.68 50.05 13.46
N THR A 456 2.68 50.36 14.30
CA THR A 456 1.48 49.54 14.50
C THR A 456 0.26 50.27 13.95
N PRO A 457 -0.76 49.57 13.40
CA PRO A 457 -0.96 48.11 13.38
C PRO A 457 -0.26 47.38 12.23
N LYS A 458 -0.02 46.06 12.42
CA LYS A 458 0.70 45.17 11.49
C LYS A 458 -0.24 44.22 10.72
N ASP A 459 -1.53 44.52 10.69
CA ASP A 459 -2.60 43.62 10.24
C ASP A 459 -2.53 43.30 8.73
N CYS A 460 -1.74 44.05 7.96
CA CYS A 460 -1.50 43.80 6.53
C CYS A 460 -0.30 42.88 6.25
N LEU A 461 0.34 42.34 7.30
CA LEU A 461 1.61 41.62 7.21
C LEU A 461 1.47 40.19 7.69
N VAL A 462 2.37 39.33 7.21
CA VAL A 462 2.55 37.94 7.64
C VAL A 462 3.97 37.72 8.15
N GLU A 463 4.14 36.86 9.16
CA GLU A 463 5.46 36.51 9.67
C GLU A 463 6.28 35.76 8.60
N ASN A 464 7.57 36.10 8.49
CA ASN A 464 8.46 35.51 7.49
C ASN A 464 9.26 34.29 8.00
N GLY A 465 9.00 33.84 9.23
CA GLY A 465 9.70 32.72 9.87
C GLY A 465 11.13 33.03 10.34
N LEU A 466 11.64 34.24 10.13
CA LEU A 466 12.99 34.70 10.50
C LEU A 466 12.96 35.86 11.52
N GLY A 467 11.82 36.06 12.20
CA GLY A 467 11.62 37.14 13.17
C GLY A 467 11.26 38.50 12.55
N GLY A 468 10.91 38.53 11.26
CA GLY A 468 10.42 39.71 10.55
C GLY A 468 9.05 39.49 9.90
N TYR A 469 8.62 40.48 9.12
CA TYR A 469 7.31 40.51 8.47
C TYR A 469 7.44 40.78 6.97
N ASN A 470 6.55 40.19 6.18
CA ASN A 470 6.39 40.43 4.75
C ASN A 470 4.93 40.80 4.44
N ARG A 471 4.67 41.35 3.25
CA ARG A 471 3.31 41.51 2.73
C ARG A 471 2.85 40.20 2.09
N LEU A 472 1.54 39.95 2.13
CA LEU A 472 0.91 38.78 1.51
C LEU A 472 0.29 39.15 0.16
N LEU A 473 0.69 38.47 -0.89
CA LEU A 473 0.01 38.43 -2.18
C LEU A 473 -0.79 37.13 -2.25
N ASN A 474 -2.12 37.24 -2.13
CA ASN A 474 -3.01 36.11 -2.34
C ASN A 474 -3.79 36.30 -3.65
N ILE A 475 -3.36 35.56 -4.68
CA ILE A 475 -3.99 35.55 -6.01
C ILE A 475 -4.40 34.12 -6.39
N VAL A 476 -4.69 33.27 -5.40
CA VAL A 476 -5.15 31.91 -5.63
C VAL A 476 -6.41 31.93 -6.50
N GLY A 477 -6.38 31.21 -7.61
CA GLY A 477 -7.52 31.12 -8.53
C GLY A 477 -7.72 32.33 -9.45
N ALA A 478 -6.84 33.36 -9.41
CA ALA A 478 -6.97 34.53 -10.26
C ALA A 478 -6.86 34.16 -11.75
N LYS A 479 -7.81 34.63 -12.57
CA LYS A 479 -7.82 34.45 -14.03
C LYS A 479 -7.65 35.77 -14.80
N ASP A 480 -7.90 36.89 -14.12
CA ASP A 480 -7.81 38.24 -14.66
C ASP A 480 -6.62 38.99 -14.02
N PRO A 481 -6.15 40.10 -14.63
CA PRO A 481 -5.13 40.95 -14.03
C PRO A 481 -5.50 41.43 -12.62
N VAL A 482 -4.53 41.43 -11.71
CA VAL A 482 -4.71 41.81 -10.30
C VAL A 482 -3.92 43.08 -9.99
N SER A 483 -4.55 44.04 -9.35
CA SER A 483 -3.87 45.21 -8.78
C SER A 483 -3.75 45.06 -7.27
N VAL A 484 -2.52 45.08 -6.77
CA VAL A 484 -2.23 45.10 -5.33
C VAL A 484 -2.63 46.48 -4.77
N PRO A 485 -3.23 46.55 -3.57
CA PRO A 485 -3.52 47.83 -2.93
C PRO A 485 -2.26 48.70 -2.82
N THR A 486 -2.38 49.99 -3.12
CA THR A 486 -1.28 50.95 -2.91
C THR A 486 -1.09 51.18 -1.43
N TYR A 487 0.01 50.69 -0.88
CA TYR A 487 0.41 50.97 0.48
C TYR A 487 1.38 52.15 0.54
N ILE A 488 1.35 52.89 1.63
CA ILE A 488 2.43 53.82 1.97
C ILE A 488 3.65 52.97 2.35
N TYR A 489 4.82 53.33 1.82
CA TYR A 489 6.07 52.62 2.07
C TYR A 489 6.33 52.47 3.58
N ASP A 490 6.74 51.27 3.99
CA ASP A 490 7.00 50.85 5.38
C ASP A 490 5.77 50.81 6.30
N LYS A 491 4.56 51.00 5.76
CA LYS A 491 3.31 51.10 6.53
C LYS A 491 2.21 50.17 6.00
N CYS A 492 1.29 49.80 6.89
CA CYS A 492 0.04 49.14 6.53
C CYS A 492 -1.06 50.11 6.08
N ALA A 493 -0.83 51.42 6.23
CA ALA A 493 -1.75 52.43 5.73
C ALA A 493 -1.82 52.40 4.21
N LEU A 494 -3.04 52.40 3.67
CA LEU A 494 -3.27 52.57 2.24
C LEU A 494 -3.08 54.03 1.86
N SER A 495 -2.51 54.27 0.68
CA SER A 495 -2.44 55.61 0.12
C SER A 495 -3.83 56.12 -0.25
N THR A 496 -4.09 57.40 0.02
CA THR A 496 -5.29 58.12 -0.42
C THR A 496 -5.11 58.82 -1.76
N VAL A 497 -3.88 58.81 -2.30
CA VAL A 497 -3.59 59.16 -3.68
C VAL A 497 -4.12 58.00 -4.52
N GLY A 498 -5.35 58.19 -5.03
CA GLY A 498 -6.03 57.14 -5.77
C GLY A 498 -5.22 56.72 -6.98
N ILE A 499 -5.19 55.43 -7.27
CA ILE A 499 -4.76 54.86 -8.56
C ILE A 499 -5.77 55.31 -9.63
N ASN A 500 -5.78 56.60 -9.94
CA ASN A 500 -6.43 57.08 -11.13
C ASN A 500 -5.46 56.82 -12.26
N ASN A 501 -5.54 55.61 -12.83
CA ASN A 501 -5.03 55.30 -14.18
C ASN A 501 -5.72 56.15 -15.28
N ALA A 502 -6.41 57.22 -14.91
CA ALA A 502 -6.93 58.20 -15.83
C ALA A 502 -5.84 59.23 -16.10
N PRO A 503 -5.41 59.39 -17.34
CA PRO A 503 -4.37 60.34 -17.70
C PRO A 503 -4.66 61.74 -17.15
N ALA A 504 -3.62 62.51 -16.81
CA ALA A 504 -3.75 63.85 -16.21
C ALA A 504 -4.72 64.81 -16.96
N PHE A 505 -4.96 64.57 -18.26
CA PHE A 505 -5.94 65.30 -19.09
C PHE A 505 -7.42 65.02 -18.80
N MET A 506 -7.74 63.98 -18.02
CA MET A 506 -9.10 63.62 -17.61
C MET A 506 -9.50 64.16 -16.23
N GLN A 507 -8.60 64.86 -15.53
CA GLN A 507 -8.95 65.50 -14.27
C GLN A 507 -9.84 66.73 -14.50
N PHE A 508 -10.85 66.92 -13.65
CA PHE A 508 -11.78 68.05 -13.73
C PHE A 508 -12.20 68.54 -12.35
N SER A 509 -12.69 69.78 -12.30
CA SER A 509 -13.24 70.43 -11.11
C SER A 509 -14.71 70.76 -11.32
N LEU A 510 -15.54 70.66 -10.27
CA LEU A 510 -16.97 71.01 -10.28
C LEU A 510 -17.21 72.23 -9.40
N LEU A 511 -17.63 73.35 -10.00
CA LEU A 511 -17.87 74.60 -9.27
C LEU A 511 -19.14 75.31 -9.77
N PRO A 512 -20.02 75.79 -8.87
CA PRO A 512 -20.00 75.58 -7.42
C PRO A 512 -20.40 74.15 -7.04
N ASN A 513 -19.83 73.66 -5.93
CA ASN A 513 -20.21 72.40 -5.29
C ASN A 513 -20.11 72.58 -3.75
N PRO A 514 -21.22 72.65 -2.99
CA PRO A 514 -22.60 72.35 -3.41
C PRO A 514 -23.17 73.29 -4.47
N SER A 515 -24.02 72.74 -5.33
CA SER A 515 -24.71 73.44 -6.42
C SER A 515 -26.16 73.73 -6.05
N PHE A 516 -26.70 74.85 -6.54
CA PHE A 516 -28.10 75.25 -6.38
C PHE A 516 -28.82 75.06 -7.72
N ASP A 517 -28.61 75.99 -8.66
CA ASP A 517 -29.24 75.91 -9.99
C ASP A 517 -28.31 75.32 -11.06
N LEU A 518 -27.00 75.48 -10.90
CA LEU A 518 -26.00 75.15 -11.93
C LEU A 518 -24.67 74.79 -11.28
N THR A 519 -24.00 73.77 -11.81
CA THR A 519 -22.57 73.52 -11.59
C THR A 519 -21.85 73.44 -12.93
N VAL A 520 -20.58 73.82 -12.94
CA VAL A 520 -19.74 73.75 -14.13
C VAL A 520 -18.61 72.76 -13.88
N LEU A 521 -18.56 71.73 -14.72
CA LEU A 521 -17.39 70.88 -14.88
C LEU A 521 -16.35 71.64 -15.70
N SER A 522 -15.16 71.86 -15.15
CA SER A 522 -14.01 72.46 -15.85
C SER A 522 -12.87 71.45 -15.91
N PHE A 523 -12.34 71.18 -17.11
CA PHE A 523 -11.19 70.29 -17.26
C PHE A 523 -9.93 70.96 -16.72
N ASN A 524 -9.19 70.28 -15.85
CA ASN A 524 -7.95 70.81 -15.26
C ASN A 524 -6.83 70.86 -16.31
N ASN A 525 -6.81 69.91 -17.25
CA ASN A 525 -5.84 69.80 -18.35
C ASN A 525 -6.55 69.49 -19.67
N TYR A 526 -7.02 70.53 -20.36
CA TYR A 526 -7.82 70.38 -21.58
C TYR A 526 -7.02 69.87 -22.79
N ASN A 527 -7.56 68.87 -23.50
CA ASN A 527 -6.92 68.25 -24.68
C ASN A 527 -7.81 68.18 -25.95
N ALA A 528 -8.97 68.82 -25.98
CA ALA A 528 -9.93 68.81 -27.11
C ALA A 528 -10.43 67.42 -27.57
N ALA A 529 -10.27 66.38 -26.76
CA ALA A 529 -10.83 65.06 -27.05
C ALA A 529 -12.36 65.01 -26.81
N ASN A 530 -13.02 64.00 -27.38
CA ASN A 530 -14.43 63.74 -27.12
C ASN A 530 -14.62 63.06 -25.76
N TYR A 531 -15.48 63.63 -24.93
CA TYR A 531 -15.85 63.07 -23.63
C TYR A 531 -17.36 62.96 -23.47
N ILE A 532 -17.77 61.96 -22.70
CA ILE A 532 -19.13 61.82 -22.18
C ILE A 532 -19.09 62.16 -20.69
N VAL A 533 -19.90 63.13 -20.28
CA VAL A 533 -20.13 63.47 -18.87
C VAL A 533 -21.51 62.92 -18.48
N SER A 534 -21.56 61.95 -17.58
CA SER A 534 -22.80 61.42 -17.03
C SER A 534 -22.95 61.84 -15.57
N VAL A 535 -24.13 62.33 -15.21
CA VAL A 535 -24.53 62.58 -13.81
C VAL A 535 -25.45 61.47 -13.39
N SER A 536 -25.11 60.76 -12.32
CA SER A 536 -25.88 59.64 -11.80
C SER A 536 -26.26 59.86 -10.33
N ASN A 537 -27.43 59.37 -9.93
CA ASN A 537 -27.83 59.34 -8.52
C ASN A 537 -27.12 58.19 -7.76
N LEU A 538 -27.31 58.11 -6.45
CA LEU A 538 -26.72 57.05 -5.61
C LEU A 538 -27.22 55.63 -5.92
N LEU A 539 -28.31 55.49 -6.67
CA LEU A 539 -28.82 54.21 -7.15
C LEU A 539 -28.18 53.79 -8.50
N GLY A 540 -27.20 54.58 -9.01
CA GLY A 540 -26.52 54.33 -10.28
C GLY A 540 -27.33 54.72 -11.51
N GLN A 541 -28.51 55.33 -11.35
CA GLN A 541 -29.33 55.79 -12.47
C GLN A 541 -28.76 57.09 -13.00
N THR A 542 -28.44 57.12 -14.30
CA THR A 542 -28.01 58.34 -14.97
C THR A 542 -29.17 59.31 -15.15
N VAL A 543 -29.07 60.48 -14.53
CA VAL A 543 -30.08 61.54 -14.55
C VAL A 543 -29.80 62.59 -15.61
N GLN A 544 -28.54 62.77 -16.01
CA GLN A 544 -28.14 63.65 -17.12
C GLN A 544 -26.92 63.11 -17.85
N ILE A 545 -26.84 63.41 -19.15
CA ILE A 545 -25.70 63.05 -20.01
C ILE A 545 -25.38 64.25 -20.90
N HIS A 546 -24.09 64.58 -20.98
CA HIS A 546 -23.55 65.57 -21.90
C HIS A 546 -22.43 64.94 -22.72
N GLN A 547 -22.32 65.35 -23.98
CA GLN A 547 -21.14 65.09 -24.79
C GLN A 547 -20.42 66.42 -25.01
N THR A 548 -19.10 66.42 -24.90
CA THR A 548 -18.31 67.64 -25.04
C THR A 548 -16.95 67.38 -25.69
N THR A 549 -16.50 68.36 -26.45
CA THR A 549 -15.09 68.59 -26.80
C THR A 549 -14.58 69.89 -26.21
N GLY A 550 -15.41 70.60 -25.42
CA GLY A 550 -15.12 71.92 -24.89
C GLY A 550 -14.39 71.89 -23.55
N LYS A 551 -13.84 73.03 -23.14
CA LYS A 551 -13.08 73.20 -21.88
C LYS A 551 -13.95 73.11 -20.63
N GLN A 552 -15.26 73.23 -20.78
CA GLN A 552 -16.23 73.24 -19.70
C GLN A 552 -17.53 72.57 -20.14
N VAL A 553 -18.26 72.02 -19.17
CA VAL A 553 -19.62 71.51 -19.34
C VAL A 553 -20.49 72.10 -18.23
N SER A 554 -21.54 72.80 -18.63
CA SER A 554 -22.58 73.27 -17.71
C SER A 554 -23.55 72.13 -17.40
N ILE A 555 -23.75 71.85 -16.12
CA ILE A 555 -24.66 70.84 -15.61
C ILE A 555 -25.76 71.57 -14.84
N ASP A 556 -26.98 71.54 -15.38
CA ASP A 556 -28.18 72.14 -14.77
C ASP A 556 -28.64 71.27 -13.60
N THR A 557 -28.64 71.82 -12.39
CA THR A 557 -29.06 71.11 -11.18
C THR A 557 -30.41 71.60 -10.65
N ALA A 558 -31.02 72.62 -11.25
CA ALA A 558 -32.24 73.26 -10.75
C ALA A 558 -33.45 72.31 -10.68
N HIS A 559 -33.42 71.25 -11.48
CA HIS A 559 -34.47 70.23 -11.56
C HIS A 559 -34.13 68.92 -10.83
N LEU A 560 -32.93 68.82 -10.24
CA LEU A 560 -32.50 67.63 -9.52
C LEU A 560 -32.91 67.73 -8.04
N PRO A 561 -33.49 66.67 -7.44
CA PRO A 561 -33.74 66.64 -6.00
C PRO A 561 -32.45 66.83 -5.19
N ASN A 562 -32.57 67.50 -4.04
CA ASN A 562 -31.46 67.70 -3.12
C ASN A 562 -30.81 66.36 -2.74
N GLY A 563 -29.48 66.28 -2.83
CA GLY A 563 -28.76 65.04 -2.57
C GLY A 563 -27.37 64.98 -3.16
N LEU A 564 -26.73 63.82 -2.99
CA LEU A 564 -25.41 63.52 -3.54
C LEU A 564 -25.56 62.82 -4.89
N TYR A 565 -24.84 63.33 -5.89
CA TYR A 565 -24.74 62.80 -7.24
C TYR A 565 -23.28 62.48 -7.56
N LEU A 566 -23.07 61.55 -8.49
CA LEU A 566 -21.76 61.24 -9.04
C LEU A 566 -21.69 61.79 -10.46
N VAL A 567 -20.68 62.61 -10.74
CA VAL A 567 -20.38 63.08 -12.09
C VAL A 567 -19.22 62.25 -12.61
N THR A 568 -19.44 61.51 -13.69
CA THR A 568 -18.45 60.63 -14.30
C THR A 568 -18.10 61.13 -15.70
N LEU A 569 -16.81 61.35 -15.93
CA LEU A 569 -16.23 61.69 -17.21
C LEU A 569 -15.66 60.42 -17.87
N THR A 570 -16.13 60.08 -19.07
CA THR A 570 -15.72 58.90 -19.84
C THR A 570 -15.09 59.33 -21.16
N ASN A 571 -13.94 58.76 -21.53
CA ASN A 571 -13.30 59.01 -22.83
C ASN A 571 -13.70 57.96 -23.89
N THR A 572 -13.24 58.14 -25.13
CA THR A 572 -13.53 57.21 -26.24
C THR A 572 -12.91 55.82 -26.10
N GLN A 573 -11.97 55.63 -25.16
CA GLN A 573 -11.32 54.36 -24.84
C GLN A 573 -12.01 53.64 -23.66
N GLY A 574 -13.07 54.23 -23.09
CA GLY A 574 -13.82 53.66 -21.95
C GLY A 574 -13.19 53.93 -20.58
N GLN A 575 -12.12 54.72 -20.49
CA GLN A 575 -11.55 55.14 -19.19
C GLN A 575 -12.49 56.15 -18.50
N GLN A 576 -12.57 56.09 -17.18
CA GLN A 576 -13.50 56.90 -16.39
C GLN A 576 -12.82 57.60 -15.21
N VAL A 577 -13.22 58.86 -14.95
CA VAL A 577 -12.92 59.61 -13.72
C VAL A 577 -14.24 60.09 -13.13
N SER A 578 -14.40 59.97 -11.82
CA SER A 578 -15.62 60.42 -11.15
C SER A 578 -15.35 61.42 -10.03
N SER A 579 -16.25 62.38 -9.86
CA SER A 579 -16.24 63.34 -8.75
C SER A 579 -17.63 63.48 -8.14
N LYS A 580 -17.68 63.82 -6.86
CA LYS A 580 -18.92 63.99 -6.10
C LYS A 580 -19.52 65.36 -6.36
N LEU A 581 -20.83 65.44 -6.62
CA LEU A 581 -21.61 66.67 -6.74
C LEU A 581 -22.71 66.68 -5.68
N ILE A 582 -22.75 67.72 -4.85
CA ILE A 582 -23.83 67.95 -3.88
C ILE A 582 -24.81 68.95 -4.49
N VAL A 583 -26.10 68.61 -4.56
CA VAL A 583 -27.19 69.50 -4.99
C VAL A 583 -28.02 69.90 -3.78
N ASN A 584 -28.25 71.20 -3.60
CA ASN A 584 -28.89 71.81 -2.43
C ASN A 584 -30.19 72.55 -2.76
#